data_AF-A0A5E4QNT1-F1
#
_entry.id   AF-A0A5E4QNT1-F1
#
_cell.length_a   1.000
_cell.length_b   1.000
_cell.length_c   1.000
_cell.angle_alpha   90.00
_cell.angle_beta   90.00
_cell.angle_gamma   90.00
#
_symmetry.space_group_name_H-M   'P 1'
#
loop_
_entity.id
_entity.type
_entity.pdbx_description
1 polymer ?
#
loop_
_entity_poly.entity_id
_entity_poly.type
_entity_poly.pdbx_seq_one_letter_code
_entity_poly.pdbx_strand_id
1 'polypeptide(L)'
;MSDEFRNVHTLSYNNLSAYVIGMCLGLYIYDAQRNDKQFPKSKILSLLAWMVIPATFLLFGICGMYSFGSNERAPFLFRIIFAAAHRPILAILYAFLVLGLVFKFSKLGSIIACWSVWRLPSRLSYMVYIIHINIIQYLLGTRTQLDHVSFINIATNFVGVICVSFLTALPLYLLVEAPFRNFVKTLVFGNHIYPAKDSKKE
;
A
#
# COMPACT_ATOMS: atom_id res chain seq x y z
N MET A 1 -10.35 -6.12 -23.12
CA MET A 1 -10.49 -5.22 -21.94
C MET A 1 -11.64 -4.27 -22.26
N SER A 2 -12.74 -4.29 -21.52
CA SER A 2 -13.89 -3.43 -21.80
C SER A 2 -13.55 -1.95 -21.55
N ASP A 3 -14.15 -1.03 -22.31
CA ASP A 3 -13.89 0.40 -22.18
C ASP A 3 -14.18 0.94 -20.78
N GLU A 4 -15.14 0.34 -20.06
CA GLU A 4 -15.44 0.66 -18.67
C GLU A 4 -14.26 0.35 -17.73
N PHE A 5 -13.62 -0.82 -17.88
CA PHE A 5 -12.49 -1.20 -17.04
C PHE A 5 -11.30 -0.27 -17.25
N ARG A 6 -11.04 0.11 -18.51
CA ARG A 6 -10.01 1.09 -18.86
C ARG A 6 -10.30 2.43 -18.18
N ASN A 7 -11.49 2.99 -18.36
CA ASN A 7 -11.82 4.29 -17.78
C ASN A 7 -11.77 4.32 -16.24
N VAL A 8 -12.11 3.22 -15.58
CA VAL A 8 -12.14 3.18 -14.10
C VAL A 8 -10.74 2.98 -13.50
N HIS A 9 -9.87 2.21 -14.16
CA HIS A 9 -8.59 1.77 -13.60
C HIS A 9 -7.33 2.40 -14.21
N THR A 10 -7.37 2.88 -15.45
CA THR A 10 -6.15 3.43 -16.10
C THR A 10 -6.04 4.94 -15.96
N LEU A 11 -7.10 5.64 -15.58
CA LEU A 11 -7.13 7.10 -15.52
C LEU A 11 -6.56 7.63 -14.20
N SER A 12 -5.53 8.48 -14.29
CA SER A 12 -4.80 8.99 -13.12
C SER A 12 -5.64 9.87 -12.20
N TYR A 13 -6.59 10.63 -12.76
CA TYR A 13 -7.47 11.52 -11.97
C TYR A 13 -8.35 10.75 -10.97
N ASN A 14 -8.60 9.48 -11.26
CA ASN A 14 -9.41 8.59 -10.45
C ASN A 14 -8.73 8.19 -9.12
N ASN A 15 -7.41 8.39 -9.02
CA ASN A 15 -6.60 8.18 -7.80
C ASN A 15 -6.04 9.49 -7.22
N LEU A 16 -6.31 10.63 -7.88
CA LEU A 16 -5.78 11.94 -7.48
C LEU A 16 -6.23 12.34 -6.07
N SER A 17 -7.48 12.05 -5.70
CA SER A 17 -8.02 12.36 -4.37
C SER A 17 -7.21 11.70 -3.26
N ALA A 18 -6.90 10.41 -3.40
CA ALA A 18 -6.09 9.66 -2.45
C ALA A 18 -4.65 10.21 -2.37
N TYR A 19 -4.08 10.60 -3.51
CA TYR A 19 -2.75 11.20 -3.57
C TYR A 19 -2.69 12.55 -2.82
N VAL A 20 -3.67 13.43 -3.06
CA VAL A 20 -3.77 14.74 -2.36
C VAL A 20 -3.92 14.54 -0.85
N ILE A 21 -4.80 13.66 -0.41
CA ILE A 21 -4.99 13.35 1.02
C ILE A 21 -3.69 12.84 1.65
N GLY A 22 -2.97 11.95 0.97
CA GLY A 22 -1.68 11.43 1.42
C GLY A 22 -0.61 12.51 1.52
N MET A 23 -0.52 13.42 0.54
CA MET A 23 0.40 14.56 0.60
C MET A 23 0.08 15.52 1.75
N CYS A 24 -1.20 15.88 1.91
CA CYS A 24 -1.63 16.74 3.02
C CYS A 24 -1.30 16.11 4.39
N LEU A 25 -1.51 14.79 4.54
CA LEU A 25 -1.12 14.06 5.73
C LEU A 25 0.40 14.11 5.96
N GLY A 26 1.20 13.90 4.92
CA GLY A 26 2.66 13.94 5.00
C GLY A 26 3.17 15.29 5.50
N LEU A 27 2.63 16.38 4.95
CA LEU A 27 2.94 17.74 5.39
C LEU A 27 2.51 17.97 6.85
N TYR A 28 1.31 17.51 7.22
CA TYR A 28 0.84 17.60 8.59
C TYR A 28 1.75 16.85 9.58
N ILE A 29 2.18 15.64 9.22
CA ILE A 29 3.11 14.85 10.04
C ILE A 29 4.45 15.57 10.18
N TYR A 30 4.97 16.10 9.07
CA TYR A 30 6.23 16.85 9.06
C TYR A 30 6.17 18.06 10.01
N ASP A 31 5.12 18.87 9.91
CA ASP A 31 4.92 20.04 10.79
C ASP A 31 4.70 19.64 12.24
N ALA A 32 3.94 18.57 12.50
CA ALA A 32 3.70 18.08 13.84
C ALA A 32 4.96 17.50 14.50
N GLN A 33 5.84 16.86 13.73
CA GLN A 33 7.15 16.40 14.21
C GLN A 33 8.10 17.56 14.50
N ARG A 34 8.11 18.59 13.65
CA ARG A 34 8.93 19.79 13.84
C ARG A 34 8.55 20.58 15.09
N ASN A 35 7.26 20.57 15.45
CA ASN A 35 6.74 21.26 16.63
C ASN A 35 6.70 20.37 17.90
N ASP A 36 7.36 19.21 17.87
CA ASP A 36 7.37 18.22 18.97
C ASP A 36 5.97 17.92 19.53
N LYS A 37 4.97 17.87 18.65
CA LYS A 37 3.58 17.73 19.05
C LYS A 37 3.32 16.33 19.59
N GLN A 38 3.09 16.23 20.89
CA GLN A 38 2.71 14.98 21.53
C GLN A 38 1.18 14.84 21.54
N PHE A 39 0.68 13.71 21.03
CA PHE A 39 -0.72 13.38 21.15
C PHE A 39 -0.99 12.62 22.45
N PRO A 40 -2.10 12.90 23.14
CA PRO A 40 -2.46 12.15 24.33
C PRO A 40 -2.70 10.69 23.95
N LYS A 41 -2.10 9.78 24.72
CA LYS A 41 -2.30 8.33 24.57
C LYS A 41 -3.70 7.95 25.07
N SER A 42 -4.73 8.23 24.27
CA SER A 42 -6.09 7.85 24.60
C SER A 42 -6.40 6.45 24.05
N LYS A 43 -7.11 5.65 24.85
CA LYS A 43 -7.61 4.34 24.41
C LYS A 43 -8.55 4.48 23.20
N ILE A 44 -9.26 5.61 23.11
CA ILE A 44 -10.18 5.94 22.03
C ILE A 44 -9.42 6.13 20.70
N LEU A 45 -8.31 6.87 20.69
CA LEU A 45 -7.48 7.05 19.49
C LEU A 45 -6.87 5.73 19.02
N SER A 46 -6.40 4.91 19.97
CA SER A 46 -5.92 3.56 19.65
C SER A 46 -7.05 2.70 19.05
N LEU A 47 -8.25 2.75 19.61
CA LEU A 47 -9.40 2.00 19.12
C LEU A 47 -9.80 2.45 17.71
N LEU A 48 -9.91 3.76 17.48
CA LEU A 48 -10.22 4.31 16.15
C LEU A 48 -9.19 3.87 15.10
N ALA A 49 -7.90 3.86 15.45
CA ALA A 49 -6.85 3.46 14.52
C ALA A 49 -7.01 1.99 14.10
N TRP A 50 -7.40 1.11 15.03
CA TRP A 50 -7.66 -0.30 14.74
C TRP A 50 -9.00 -0.52 14.02
N MET A 51 -10.00 0.34 14.25
CA MET A 51 -11.30 0.29 13.56
C MET A 51 -11.21 0.55 12.05
N VAL A 52 -10.09 1.07 11.56
CA VAL A 52 -9.83 1.24 10.12
C VAL A 52 -9.86 -0.11 9.38
N ILE A 53 -9.36 -1.18 10.00
CA ILE A 53 -9.31 -2.52 9.38
C ILE A 53 -10.72 -3.06 9.12
N PRO A 54 -11.61 -3.22 10.13
CA PRO A 54 -12.96 -3.69 9.90
C PRO A 54 -13.77 -2.72 9.02
N ALA A 55 -13.56 -1.41 9.13
CA ALA A 55 -14.19 -0.43 8.25
C ALA A 55 -13.84 -0.67 6.77
N THR A 56 -12.59 -1.05 6.48
CA THR A 56 -12.16 -1.40 5.13
C THR A 56 -12.88 -2.66 4.63
N PHE A 57 -12.92 -3.72 5.43
CA PHE A 57 -13.63 -4.95 5.06
C PHE A 57 -15.13 -4.70 4.81
N LEU A 58 -15.76 -3.86 5.62
CA LEU A 58 -17.16 -3.46 5.41
C LEU A 58 -17.35 -2.71 4.09
N LEU A 59 -16.49 -1.73 3.77
CA LEU A 59 -16.56 -1.00 2.50
C LEU A 59 -16.37 -1.91 1.28
N PHE A 60 -15.43 -2.86 1.35
CA PHE A 60 -15.24 -3.86 0.30
C PHE A 60 -16.43 -4.83 0.19
N GLY A 61 -17.00 -5.27 1.32
CA GLY A 61 -18.20 -6.12 1.35
C GLY A 61 -19.40 -5.43 0.71
N ILE A 62 -19.66 -4.16 1.06
CA ILE A 62 -20.70 -3.31 0.47
C ILE A 62 -20.49 -3.18 -1.05
N CYS A 63 -19.26 -2.89 -1.48
CA CYS A 63 -18.92 -2.82 -2.90
C CYS A 63 -19.21 -4.13 -3.62
N GLY A 64 -18.82 -5.26 -3.03
CA GLY A 64 -19.06 -6.60 -3.57
C GLY A 64 -20.54 -6.93 -3.71
N MET A 65 -21.33 -6.67 -2.67
CA MET A 65 -22.77 -6.92 -2.67
C MET A 65 -23.51 -6.10 -3.72
N TYR A 66 -23.27 -4.79 -3.79
CA TYR A 66 -23.99 -3.91 -4.71
C TYR A 66 -23.48 -3.95 -6.16
N SER A 67 -22.27 -4.44 -6.39
CA SER A 67 -21.70 -4.56 -7.75
C SER A 67 -21.90 -5.96 -8.36
N PHE A 68 -21.90 -7.02 -7.53
CA PHE A 68 -21.88 -8.41 -8.01
C PHE A 68 -22.95 -9.32 -7.38
N GLY A 69 -23.58 -8.91 -6.26
CA GLY A 69 -24.37 -9.81 -5.41
C GLY A 69 -25.89 -9.80 -5.59
N SER A 70 -26.48 -8.78 -6.24
CA SER A 70 -27.94 -8.67 -6.38
C SER A 70 -28.38 -8.56 -7.85
N ASN A 71 -29.40 -9.34 -8.23
CA ASN A 71 -30.12 -9.19 -9.50
C ASN A 71 -30.82 -7.80 -9.60
N GLU A 72 -31.04 -7.15 -8.46
CA GLU A 72 -31.53 -5.77 -8.39
C GLU A 72 -30.36 -4.79 -8.34
N ARG A 73 -30.25 -3.96 -9.39
CA ARG A 73 -29.27 -2.88 -9.45
C ARG A 73 -29.61 -1.84 -8.38
N ALA A 74 -28.64 -1.49 -7.54
CA ALA A 74 -28.79 -0.42 -6.56
C ALA A 74 -29.26 0.89 -7.21
N PRO A 75 -29.98 1.77 -6.46
CA PRO A 75 -30.44 3.06 -6.97
C PRO A 75 -29.31 3.84 -7.64
N PHE A 76 -29.61 4.47 -8.78
CA PHE A 76 -28.61 5.18 -9.60
C PHE A 76 -27.81 6.22 -8.79
N LEU A 77 -28.50 7.00 -7.96
CA LEU A 77 -27.89 8.00 -7.07
C LEU A 77 -26.90 7.37 -6.09
N PHE A 78 -27.27 6.24 -5.48
CA PHE A 78 -26.38 5.53 -4.54
C PHE A 78 -25.11 5.06 -5.23
N ARG A 79 -25.21 4.53 -6.46
CA ARG A 79 -24.06 4.05 -7.24
C ARG A 79 -23.09 5.18 -7.57
N ILE A 80 -23.59 6.35 -7.99
CA ILE A 80 -22.73 7.51 -8.30
C ILE A 80 -22.02 8.01 -7.03
N ILE A 81 -22.78 8.20 -5.96
CA ILE A 81 -22.22 8.70 -4.69
C ILE A 81 -21.17 7.73 -4.16
N PHE A 82 -21.48 6.43 -4.16
CA PHE A 82 -20.53 5.41 -3.73
C PHE A 82 -19.29 5.36 -4.63
N ALA A 83 -19.46 5.39 -5.96
CA ALA A 83 -18.36 5.40 -6.91
C ALA A 83 -17.43 6.63 -6.74
N ALA A 84 -17.97 7.79 -6.39
CA ALA A 84 -17.19 8.99 -6.12
C ALA A 84 -16.52 8.97 -4.73
N ALA A 85 -17.22 8.48 -3.70
CA ALA A 85 -16.83 8.63 -2.31
C ALA A 85 -15.95 7.49 -1.76
N HIS A 86 -16.05 6.26 -2.28
CA HIS A 86 -15.36 5.12 -1.68
C HIS A 86 -13.83 5.30 -1.63
N ARG A 87 -13.20 5.83 -2.69
CA ARG A 87 -11.74 6.05 -2.75
C ARG A 87 -11.24 7.11 -1.77
N PRO A 88 -11.82 8.35 -1.72
CA PRO A 88 -11.38 9.34 -0.74
C PRO A 88 -11.68 8.90 0.69
N ILE A 89 -12.79 8.20 0.97
CA ILE A 89 -13.08 7.65 2.30
C ILE A 89 -11.99 6.65 2.71
N LEU A 90 -11.64 5.71 1.83
CA LEU A 90 -10.55 4.78 2.09
C LEU A 90 -9.22 5.52 2.32
N ALA A 91 -8.90 6.53 1.52
CA ALA A 91 -7.69 7.32 1.68
C ALA A 91 -7.64 8.03 3.05
N ILE A 92 -8.75 8.60 3.53
CA ILE A 92 -8.84 9.23 4.85
C ILE A 92 -8.65 8.20 5.97
N LEU A 93 -9.29 7.03 5.85
CA LEU A 93 -9.16 5.95 6.83
C LEU A 93 -7.70 5.48 6.95
N TYR A 94 -7.03 5.23 5.81
CA TYR A 94 -5.61 4.85 5.81
C TYR A 94 -4.70 6.00 6.26
N ALA A 95 -5.03 7.25 5.93
CA ALA A 95 -4.29 8.40 6.43
C ALA A 95 -4.33 8.47 7.97
N PHE A 96 -5.50 8.22 8.56
CA PHE A 96 -5.65 8.14 10.01
C PHE A 96 -4.86 6.97 10.61
N LEU A 97 -4.86 5.81 9.95
CA LEU A 97 -4.05 4.66 10.37
C LEU A 97 -2.55 5.00 10.38
N VAL A 98 -2.04 5.60 9.30
CA VAL A 98 -0.63 6.02 9.20
C VAL A 98 -0.27 7.03 10.29
N LEU A 99 -1.15 8.01 10.54
CA LEU A 99 -0.98 8.97 11.64
C LEU A 99 -0.84 8.25 12.99
N GLY A 100 -1.71 7.29 13.25
CA GLY A 100 -1.68 6.50 14.48
C GLY A 100 -0.44 5.62 14.63
N LEU A 101 0.12 5.13 13.52
CA LEU A 101 1.38 4.38 13.52
C LEU A 101 2.59 5.28 13.78
N VAL A 102 2.64 6.48 13.18
CA VAL A 102 3.74 7.44 13.34
C VAL A 102 3.79 8.00 14.76
N PHE A 103 2.66 8.45 15.31
CA PHE A 103 2.56 9.00 16.66
C PHE A 103 2.37 7.94 17.75
N LYS A 104 2.40 6.65 17.39
CA LYS A 104 2.35 5.50 18.31
C LYS A 104 1.12 5.53 19.24
N PHE A 105 -0.08 5.74 18.69
CA PHE A 105 -1.34 5.73 19.46
C PHE A 105 -1.60 4.39 20.14
N SER A 106 -1.16 3.29 19.53
CA SER A 106 -1.31 1.94 20.05
C SER A 106 0.05 1.26 20.25
N LYS A 107 0.23 0.57 21.39
CA LYS A 107 1.46 -0.20 21.68
C LYS A 107 1.66 -1.32 20.67
N LEU A 108 0.61 -2.07 20.34
CA LEU A 108 0.67 -3.16 19.35
C LEU A 108 1.00 -2.64 17.95
N GLY A 109 0.32 -1.57 17.52
CA GLY A 109 0.58 -0.94 16.23
C GLY A 109 2.03 -0.46 16.09
N SER A 110 2.59 0.15 17.14
CA SER A 110 3.99 0.56 17.16
C SER A 110 4.97 -0.61 17.10
N ILE A 111 4.68 -1.73 17.77
CA ILE A 111 5.55 -2.92 17.72
C ILE A 111 5.55 -3.48 16.30
N ILE A 112 4.38 -3.62 15.69
CA ILE A 112 4.25 -4.13 14.32
C ILE A 112 4.96 -3.20 13.34
N ALA A 113 4.73 -1.89 13.40
CA ALA A 113 5.34 -0.94 12.48
C ALA A 113 6.88 -0.85 12.60
N CYS A 114 7.42 -0.98 13.81
CA CYS A 114 8.86 -0.95 14.05
C CYS A 114 9.55 -2.31 13.86
N TRP A 115 8.82 -3.34 13.40
CA TRP A 115 9.37 -4.68 13.29
C TRP A 115 10.46 -4.76 12.21
N SER A 116 11.61 -5.35 12.55
CA SER A 116 12.77 -5.49 11.65
C SER A 116 12.46 -6.31 10.38
N VAL A 117 11.45 -7.17 10.42
CA VAL A 117 10.98 -7.97 9.27
C VAL A 117 10.60 -7.07 8.09
N TRP A 118 10.05 -5.87 8.34
CA TRP A 118 9.68 -4.92 7.29
C TRP A 118 10.87 -4.38 6.48
N ARG A 119 12.11 -4.60 6.92
CA ARG A 119 13.32 -4.18 6.22
C ARG A 119 13.51 -4.91 4.88
N LEU A 120 13.11 -6.17 4.80
CA LEU A 120 13.22 -6.96 3.57
C LEU A 120 12.23 -6.49 2.49
N PRO A 121 10.91 -6.47 2.75
CA PRO A 121 9.94 -6.01 1.75
C PRO A 121 10.12 -4.53 1.41
N SER A 122 10.60 -3.68 2.33
CA SER A 122 10.85 -2.28 2.00
C SER A 122 11.95 -2.10 0.95
N ARG A 123 13.01 -2.91 0.99
CA ARG A 123 14.06 -2.93 -0.04
C ARG A 123 13.59 -3.50 -1.37
N LEU A 124 12.74 -4.52 -1.34
CA LEU A 124 12.21 -5.16 -2.55
C LEU A 124 11.05 -4.37 -3.17
N SER A 125 10.44 -3.44 -2.44
CA SER A 125 9.21 -2.74 -2.83
C SER A 125 9.28 -2.10 -4.21
N TYR A 126 10.43 -1.54 -4.59
CA TYR A 126 10.62 -0.91 -5.89
C TYR A 126 10.59 -1.93 -7.04
N MET A 127 11.34 -3.02 -6.92
CA MET A 127 11.32 -4.09 -7.93
C MET A 127 9.96 -4.77 -8.01
N VAL A 128 9.32 -5.02 -6.86
CA VAL A 128 7.95 -5.53 -6.80
C VAL A 128 7.01 -4.60 -7.56
N TYR A 129 7.07 -3.29 -7.34
CA TYR A 129 6.20 -2.33 -8.02
C TYR A 129 6.29 -2.41 -9.55
N ILE A 130 7.51 -2.53 -10.09
CA ILE A 130 7.74 -2.62 -11.54
C ILE A 130 7.14 -3.90 -12.13
N ILE A 131 7.40 -5.05 -11.50
CA ILE A 131 7.02 -6.34 -12.08
C ILE A 131 5.59 -6.75 -11.77
N HIS A 132 5.02 -6.26 -10.66
CA HIS A 132 3.71 -6.69 -10.18
C HIS A 132 2.61 -6.47 -11.22
N ILE A 133 2.59 -5.31 -11.89
CA ILE A 133 1.59 -5.03 -12.92
C ILE A 133 1.77 -5.93 -14.15
N ASN A 134 3.02 -6.25 -14.52
CA ASN A 134 3.33 -7.15 -15.62
C ASN A 134 2.85 -8.59 -15.33
N ILE A 135 3.07 -9.06 -14.08
CA ILE A 135 2.59 -10.37 -13.62
C ILE A 135 1.06 -10.43 -13.66
N ILE A 136 0.38 -9.38 -13.20
CA ILE A 136 -1.09 -9.31 -13.26
C ILE A 136 -1.58 -9.36 -14.71
N GLN A 137 -1.00 -8.58 -15.61
CA GLN A 137 -1.38 -8.56 -17.02
C GLN A 137 -1.14 -9.92 -17.69
N TYR A 138 -0.01 -10.55 -17.41
CA TYR A 138 0.31 -11.89 -17.91
C TYR A 138 -0.73 -12.91 -17.44
N LEU A 139 -1.01 -12.96 -16.13
CA LEU A 139 -1.98 -13.89 -15.55
C LEU A 139 -3.39 -13.67 -16.11
N LEU A 140 -3.82 -12.41 -16.26
CA LEU A 140 -5.12 -12.09 -16.85
C LEU A 140 -5.18 -12.45 -18.34
N GLY A 141 -4.08 -12.27 -19.09
CA GLY A 141 -4.01 -12.62 -20.51
C GLY A 141 -4.03 -14.12 -20.78
N THR A 142 -3.53 -14.94 -19.85
CA THR A 142 -3.59 -16.40 -19.94
C THR A 142 -4.95 -17.01 -19.60
N ARG A 143 -5.85 -16.24 -18.96
CA ARG A 143 -7.17 -16.74 -18.59
C ARG A 143 -8.10 -16.75 -19.80
N THR A 144 -8.50 -17.96 -20.21
CA THR A 144 -9.42 -18.19 -21.33
C THR A 144 -10.87 -18.40 -20.88
N GLN A 145 -11.11 -18.62 -19.59
CA GLN A 145 -12.43 -18.85 -19.00
C GLN A 145 -12.79 -17.77 -17.97
N LEU A 146 -14.09 -17.54 -17.80
CA LEU A 146 -14.59 -16.66 -16.74
C LEU A 146 -14.36 -17.32 -15.38
N ASP A 147 -13.62 -16.63 -14.51
CA ASP A 147 -13.42 -17.07 -13.13
C ASP A 147 -14.71 -16.94 -12.31
N HIS A 148 -15.00 -17.95 -11.51
CA HIS A 148 -16.05 -17.85 -10.50
C HIS A 148 -15.61 -16.89 -9.39
N VAL A 149 -16.42 -15.85 -9.18
CA VAL A 149 -16.22 -14.87 -8.12
C VAL A 149 -16.62 -15.49 -6.79
N SER A 150 -15.63 -16.06 -6.09
CA SER A 150 -15.75 -16.53 -4.71
C SER A 150 -14.70 -15.84 -3.85
N PHE A 151 -15.04 -15.57 -2.59
CA PHE A 151 -14.11 -14.95 -1.64
C PHE A 151 -12.78 -15.71 -1.54
N ILE A 152 -12.86 -17.04 -1.50
CA ILE A 152 -11.67 -17.91 -1.43
C ILE A 152 -10.84 -17.75 -2.71
N ASN A 153 -11.48 -17.74 -3.88
CA ASN A 153 -10.77 -17.59 -5.16
C ASN A 153 -10.05 -16.23 -5.24
N ILE A 154 -10.71 -15.15 -4.81
CA ILE A 154 -10.10 -13.81 -4.76
C ILE A 154 -8.92 -13.78 -3.80
N ALA A 155 -9.07 -14.34 -2.60
CA ALA A 155 -8.01 -14.37 -1.59
C ALA A 155 -6.80 -15.19 -2.07
N THR A 156 -7.03 -16.37 -2.65
CA THR A 156 -5.96 -17.22 -3.21
C THR A 156 -5.24 -16.54 -4.36
N ASN A 157 -5.97 -15.87 -5.26
CA ASN A 157 -5.36 -15.10 -6.35
C ASN A 157 -4.51 -13.95 -5.80
N PHE A 158 -5.01 -13.19 -4.83
CA PHE A 158 -4.29 -12.08 -4.23
C PHE A 158 -2.98 -12.53 -3.57
N VAL A 159 -3.05 -13.57 -2.74
CA VAL A 159 -1.86 -14.14 -2.09
C VAL A 159 -0.88 -14.70 -3.13
N GLY A 160 -1.38 -15.43 -4.12
CA GLY A 160 -0.56 -16.00 -5.19
C GLY A 160 0.21 -14.93 -5.96
N VAL A 161 -0.46 -13.87 -6.40
CA VAL A 161 0.18 -12.75 -7.11
C VAL A 161 1.24 -12.07 -6.23
N ILE A 162 0.95 -11.83 -4.95
CA ILE A 162 1.92 -11.22 -4.03
C ILE A 162 3.15 -12.12 -3.87
N CYS A 163 2.96 -13.41 -3.58
CA CYS A 163 4.05 -14.35 -3.40
C CYS A 163 4.94 -14.42 -4.64
N VAL A 164 4.34 -14.56 -5.83
CA VAL A 164 5.07 -14.59 -7.10
C VAL A 164 5.81 -13.28 -7.34
N SER A 165 5.19 -12.13 -7.05
CA SER A 165 5.82 -10.81 -7.20
C SER A 165 7.04 -10.66 -6.29
N PHE A 166 6.97 -11.07 -5.02
CA PHE A 166 8.13 -10.99 -4.12
C PHE A 166 9.23 -12.00 -4.49
N LEU A 167 8.86 -13.21 -4.93
CA LEU A 167 9.82 -14.23 -5.38
C LEU A 167 10.59 -13.81 -6.62
N THR A 168 9.90 -13.19 -7.58
CA THR A 168 10.51 -12.70 -8.84
C THR A 168 11.27 -11.38 -8.64
N ALA A 169 10.87 -10.54 -7.68
CA ALA A 169 11.58 -9.31 -7.35
C ALA A 169 12.96 -9.56 -6.71
N LEU A 170 13.12 -10.66 -5.97
CA LEU A 170 14.38 -11.01 -5.31
C LEU A 170 15.59 -11.10 -6.25
N PRO A 171 15.58 -11.92 -7.33
CA PRO A 171 16.69 -11.99 -8.26
C PRO A 171 16.92 -10.66 -8.99
N LEU A 172 15.85 -9.94 -9.37
CA LEU A 172 15.97 -8.62 -10.01
C LEU A 172 16.62 -7.59 -9.09
N TYR A 173 16.27 -7.58 -7.82
CA TYR A 173 16.90 -6.73 -6.82
C TYR A 173 18.39 -7.02 -6.68
N LEU A 174 18.77 -8.30 -6.61
CA LEU A 174 20.18 -8.70 -6.45
C LEU A 174 21.02 -8.41 -7.69
N LEU A 175 20.46 -8.58 -8.89
CA LEU A 175 21.18 -8.43 -10.15
C LEU A 175 21.20 -7.00 -10.69
N VAL A 176 20.18 -6.19 -10.38
CA VAL A 176 20.02 -4.85 -10.95
C VAL A 176 20.08 -3.78 -9.89
N GLU A 177 19.18 -3.81 -8.89
CA GLU A 177 19.06 -2.72 -7.93
C GLU A 177 20.29 -2.60 -7.03
N ALA A 178 20.76 -3.72 -6.47
CA ALA A 178 21.89 -3.77 -5.55
C ALA A 178 23.20 -3.25 -6.19
N PRO A 179 23.63 -3.72 -7.37
CA PRO A 179 24.84 -3.20 -8.00
C PRO A 179 24.67 -1.75 -8.45
N PHE A 180 23.51 -1.37 -9.00
CA PHE A 180 23.27 0.01 -9.43
C PHE A 180 23.29 0.99 -8.26
N ARG A 181 22.72 0.60 -7.11
CA ARG A 181 22.77 1.40 -5.88
C ARG A 181 24.19 1.64 -5.40
N ASN A 182 25.04 0.61 -5.46
CA ASN A 182 26.45 0.74 -5.10
C ASN A 182 27.20 1.64 -6.11
N PHE A 183 26.92 1.47 -7.40
CA PHE A 183 27.51 2.28 -8.46
C PHE A 183 27.17 3.77 -8.31
N VAL A 184 25.88 4.11 -8.15
CA VAL A 184 25.43 5.49 -7.92
C VAL A 184 26.04 6.06 -6.64
N LYS A 185 26.11 5.27 -5.57
CA LYS A 185 26.73 5.71 -4.32
C LYS A 185 28.21 6.07 -4.54
N THR A 186 28.96 5.25 -5.27
CA THR A 186 30.36 5.53 -5.58
C THR A 186 30.53 6.72 -6.53
N LEU A 187 29.63 6.95 -7.48
CA LEU A 187 29.71 8.12 -8.35
C LEU A 187 29.37 9.43 -7.63
N VAL A 188 28.31 9.42 -6.81
CA VAL A 188 27.80 10.63 -6.15
C VAL A 188 28.60 10.99 -4.90
N PHE A 189 29.10 10.00 -4.15
CA PHE A 189 29.85 10.20 -2.91
C PHE A 189 31.33 9.80 -3.02
N GLY A 190 31.83 9.64 -4.25
CA GLY A 190 33.12 9.03 -4.61
C GLY A 190 34.40 9.66 -4.06
N ASN A 191 34.33 10.73 -3.27
CA ASN A 191 35.50 11.36 -2.67
C ASN A 191 35.54 11.35 -1.13
N HIS A 192 34.61 10.69 -0.44
CA HIS A 192 34.80 10.40 0.99
C HIS A 192 35.16 8.94 1.21
N ILE A 193 36.47 8.70 1.19
CA ILE A 193 37.12 7.55 1.82
C ILE A 193 36.60 7.48 3.26
N TYR A 194 35.69 6.56 3.53
CA TYR A 194 35.42 6.15 4.91
C TYR A 194 36.68 5.42 5.38
N PRO A 195 37.41 5.90 6.41
CA PRO A 195 38.52 5.15 6.95
C PRO A 195 37.99 3.81 7.46
N ALA A 196 38.77 2.77 7.20
CA ALA A 196 38.50 1.42 7.65
C ALA A 196 38.12 1.46 9.14
N LYS A 197 37.03 0.77 9.48
CA LYS A 197 36.64 0.54 10.87
C LYS A 197 37.77 -0.27 11.51
N ASP A 198 38.61 0.41 12.28
CA ASP A 198 39.80 -0.19 12.87
C ASP A 198 39.41 -1.37 13.75
N SER A 199 40.20 -2.43 13.55
CA SER A 199 40.19 -3.68 14.27
C SER A 199 40.33 -3.45 15.77
N LYS A 200 39.52 -4.19 16.54
CA LYS A 200 39.80 -4.73 17.88
C LYS A 200 40.87 -3.99 18.71
N LYS A 201 40.43 -3.24 19.71
CA LYS A 201 41.07 -3.14 21.02
C LYS A 201 40.00 -3.09 22.09
N GLU A 202 39.69 -4.26 22.63
CA GLU A 202 39.53 -4.59 24.06
C GLU A 202 39.30 -6.11 24.16
#